data_AF-A0A4Q3AEE9-F1
#
_entry.id   AF-A0A4Q3AEE9-F1
#
_cell.length_a   1.000
_cell.length_b   1.000
_cell.length_c   1.000
_cell.angle_alpha   90.00
_cell.angle_beta   90.00
_cell.angle_gamma   90.00
#
_symmetry.space_group_name_H-M   'P 1'
#
loop_
_entity.id
_entity.type
_entity.pdbx_description
1 polymer ?
#
loop_
_entity_poly.entity_id
_entity_poly.type
_entity_poly.pdbx_seq_one_letter_code
_entity_poly.pdbx_strand_id
1 'polypeptide(L)'
;MDKKWTGLLEELTNYAPRRDRDLFIEGRAQQVIASATHLINLIEENYDAETADELKRRLFNSIKSGDEGKFRRKISQIRESKKD
;
A
#
# COMPACT_ATOMS: atom_id res chain seq x y z
N MET A 1 13.49 29.46 10.75
CA MET A 1 12.75 28.35 10.12
C MET A 1 13.82 27.35 9.75
N ASP A 2 13.87 26.14 10.30
CA ASP A 2 12.93 25.06 9.98
C ASP A 2 12.68 24.14 11.18
N LYS A 3 11.41 23.85 11.48
CA LYS A 3 11.04 22.83 12.47
C LYS A 3 11.42 21.46 11.88
N LYS A 4 12.50 20.87 12.38
CA LYS A 4 12.86 19.47 12.13
C LYS A 4 11.74 18.56 12.66
N TRP A 5 10.88 18.09 11.76
CA TRP A 5 9.98 16.95 12.00
C TRP A 5 10.71 15.60 11.92
N THR A 6 12.05 15.62 11.87
CA THR A 6 12.90 14.42 11.87
C THR A 6 12.97 13.73 13.23
N GLY A 7 12.54 14.37 14.32
CA GLY A 7 12.71 13.84 15.69
C GLY A 7 11.67 12.82 16.15
N LEU A 8 10.38 12.94 15.79
CA LEU A 8 9.34 12.12 16.43
C LEU A 8 9.35 10.64 16.01
N LEU A 9 9.48 10.38 14.71
CA LEU A 9 9.57 9.00 14.19
C LEU A 9 10.89 8.34 14.61
N GLU A 10 11.98 9.09 14.60
CA GLU A 10 13.32 8.60 14.96
C GLU A 10 13.43 8.36 16.48
N GLU A 11 12.85 9.23 17.32
CA GLU A 11 12.78 9.06 18.77
C GLU A 11 11.86 7.91 19.18
N LEU A 12 10.70 7.73 18.54
CA LEU A 12 9.84 6.55 18.75
C LEU A 12 10.57 5.25 18.40
N THR A 13 11.39 5.26 17.34
CA THR A 13 12.16 4.09 16.91
C THR A 13 13.28 3.75 17.89
N ASN A 14 13.88 4.77 18.53
CA ASN A 14 15.04 4.62 19.42
C ASN A 14 14.67 4.32 20.89
N TYR A 15 13.43 4.61 21.33
CA TYR A 15 13.01 4.40 22.72
C TYR A 15 12.24 3.09 22.97
N ALA A 16 11.78 2.39 21.92
CA ALA A 16 10.97 1.19 22.06
C ALA A 16 11.79 0.01 22.64
N PRO A 17 11.48 -0.49 23.86
CA PRO A 17 12.03 -1.77 24.34
C PRO A 17 11.73 -2.85 23.30
N ARG A 18 12.60 -3.84 23.08
CA ARG A 18 12.44 -4.81 21.97
C ARG A 18 11.04 -5.44 21.87
N ARG A 19 10.33 -5.62 23.00
CA ARG A 19 8.93 -6.09 23.06
C ARG A 19 7.93 -5.17 22.35
N ASP A 20 8.19 -3.86 22.36
CA ASP A 20 7.35 -2.82 21.75
C ASP A 20 7.63 -2.69 20.23
N ARG A 21 8.85 -3.00 19.77
CA ARG A 21 9.14 -3.02 18.32
C ARG A 21 8.36 -4.11 17.59
N ASP A 22 8.27 -5.30 18.17
CA ASP A 22 7.52 -6.40 17.56
C ASP A 22 6.01 -6.08 17.53
N LEU A 23 5.45 -5.56 18.63
CA LEU A 23 4.06 -5.09 18.71
C LEU A 23 3.78 -3.94 17.75
N PHE A 24 4.72 -3.01 17.60
CA PHE A 24 4.62 -1.93 16.65
C PHE A 24 4.60 -2.46 15.21
N ILE A 25 5.52 -3.34 14.85
CA ILE A 25 5.56 -3.98 13.51
C ILE A 25 4.26 -4.74 13.25
N GLU A 26 3.74 -5.48 14.23
CA GLU A 26 2.46 -6.19 14.14
C GLU A 26 1.30 -5.22 13.88
N GLY A 27 1.17 -4.16 14.68
CA GLY A 27 0.11 -3.16 14.49
C GLY A 27 0.19 -2.46 13.12
N ARG A 28 1.41 -2.16 12.65
CA ARG A 28 1.62 -1.63 11.30
C ARG A 28 1.22 -2.63 10.22
N ALA A 29 1.57 -3.90 10.39
CA ALA A 29 1.20 -4.96 9.46
C ALA A 29 -0.33 -5.13 9.40
N GLN A 30 -1.02 -5.14 10.54
CA GLN A 30 -2.48 -5.20 10.62
C GLN A 30 -3.13 -4.04 9.84
N GLN A 31 -2.66 -2.81 10.02
CA GLN A 31 -3.17 -1.64 9.30
C GLN A 31 -2.97 -1.77 7.77
N VAL A 32 -1.78 -2.22 7.34
CA VAL A 32 -1.46 -2.40 5.92
C VAL A 32 -2.33 -3.49 5.29
N ILE A 33 -2.49 -4.63 5.98
CA ILE A 33 -3.34 -5.74 5.52
C ILE A 33 -4.78 -5.26 5.39
N ALA A 34 -5.33 -4.60 6.41
CA ALA A 34 -6.71 -4.08 6.37
C ALA A 34 -6.93 -3.11 5.20
N SER A 35 -5.96 -2.21 4.97
CA SER A 35 -6.01 -1.24 3.87
C SER A 35 -5.92 -1.92 2.50
N ALA A 36 -5.05 -2.93 2.35
CA ALA A 36 -4.91 -3.72 1.13
C ALA A 36 -6.18 -4.55 0.85
N THR A 37 -6.78 -5.18 1.86
CA THR A 37 -8.05 -5.91 1.74
C THR A 37 -9.17 -4.98 1.28
N HIS A 38 -9.30 -3.79 1.88
CA HIS A 38 -10.32 -2.82 1.46
C HIS A 38 -10.12 -2.40 0.00
N LEU A 39 -8.89 -2.15 -0.43
CA LEU A 39 -8.59 -1.83 -1.83
C LEU A 39 -8.93 -2.99 -2.77
N ILE A 40 -8.66 -4.24 -2.39
CA ILE A 40 -9.03 -5.42 -3.18
C ILE A 40 -10.53 -5.49 -3.38
N ASN A 41 -11.33 -5.28 -2.32
CA ASN A 41 -12.79 -5.28 -2.43
C ASN A 41 -13.27 -4.17 -3.37
N LEU A 42 -12.74 -2.95 -3.23
CA LEU A 42 -13.07 -1.84 -4.15
C LEU A 42 -12.74 -2.17 -5.62
N ILE A 43 -11.64 -2.89 -5.87
CA ILE A 43 -11.30 -3.34 -7.23
C ILE A 43 -12.36 -4.33 -7.75
N GLU A 44 -12.74 -5.31 -6.94
CA GLU A 44 -13.73 -6.33 -7.32
C GLU A 44 -15.14 -5.73 -7.52
N GLU A 45 -15.49 -4.68 -6.78
CA GLU A 45 -16.77 -3.96 -6.93
C GLU A 45 -16.86 -3.10 -8.20
N ASN A 46 -15.73 -2.63 -8.73
CA ASN A 46 -15.70 -1.59 -9.78
C ASN A 46 -15.16 -2.08 -11.14
N TYR A 47 -14.63 -3.30 -11.21
CA TYR A 47 -14.04 -3.86 -12.42
C TYR A 47 -14.59 -5.28 -12.67
N ASP A 48 -14.62 -5.68 -13.94
CA ASP A 48 -14.92 -7.07 -14.31
C ASP A 48 -13.88 -8.04 -13.75
N ALA A 49 -14.22 -9.33 -13.71
CA ALA A 49 -13.39 -10.36 -13.07
C ALA A 49 -11.96 -10.45 -13.65
N GLU A 50 -11.79 -10.25 -14.96
CA GLU A 50 -10.49 -10.32 -15.61
C GLU A 50 -9.63 -9.11 -15.23
N THR A 51 -10.18 -7.90 -15.36
CA THR A 51 -9.48 -6.66 -14.98
C THR A 51 -9.17 -6.62 -13.49
N ALA A 52 -10.10 -7.09 -12.64
CA ALA A 52 -9.92 -7.16 -11.20
C ALA A 52 -8.77 -8.11 -10.81
N ASP A 53 -8.68 -9.31 -11.41
CA ASP A 53 -7.59 -10.24 -11.14
C ASP A 53 -6.23 -9.66 -11.54
N GLU A 54 -6.15 -8.98 -12.68
CA GLU A 54 -4.92 -8.33 -13.11
C GLU A 54 -4.49 -7.20 -12.16
N LEU A 55 -5.44 -6.36 -11.72
CA LEU A 55 -5.16 -5.29 -10.76
C LEU A 55 -4.72 -5.83 -9.40
N LYS A 56 -5.32 -6.92 -8.91
CA LYS A 56 -4.88 -7.63 -7.70
C LYS A 56 -3.44 -8.11 -7.84
N ARG A 57 -3.10 -8.82 -8.93
CA ARG A 57 -1.71 -9.26 -9.20
C ARG A 57 -0.75 -8.09 -9.25
N ARG A 58 -1.16 -6.97 -9.87
CA ARG A 58 -0.32 -5.78 -9.99
C ARG A 58 -0.07 -5.12 -8.63
N LEU A 59 -1.09 -5.03 -7.77
CA LEU A 59 -0.98 -4.52 -6.40
C LEU A 59 0.05 -5.31 -5.61
N PHE A 60 -0.07 -6.65 -5.58
CA PHE A 60 0.87 -7.51 -4.87
C PHE A 60 2.30 -7.38 -5.40
N ASN A 61 2.46 -7.35 -6.73
CA ASN A 61 3.78 -7.19 -7.35
C ASN A 61 4.41 -5.81 -7.06
N SER A 62 3.60 -4.75 -7.00
CA SER A 62 4.04 -3.41 -6.60
C SER A 62 4.51 -3.37 -5.15
N ILE A 63 3.76 -3.98 -4.22
CA ILE A 63 4.14 -4.08 -2.82
C ILE A 63 5.45 -4.89 -2.69
N LYS A 64 5.51 -6.06 -3.34
CA LYS A 64 6.68 -6.94 -3.30
C LYS A 64 7.95 -6.28 -3.84
N SER A 65 7.84 -5.50 -4.92
CA SER A 65 9.01 -4.82 -5.50
C SER A 65 9.27 -3.42 -4.98
N GLY A 66 8.40 -2.87 -4.12
CA GLY A 66 8.47 -1.47 -3.68
C GLY A 66 8.28 -0.44 -4.80
N ASP A 67 7.67 -0.83 -5.93
CA ASP A 67 7.48 0.04 -7.11
C ASP A 67 5.99 0.29 -7.33
N GLU A 68 5.50 1.41 -6.79
CA GLU A 68 4.12 1.89 -6.98
C GLU A 68 3.80 2.23 -8.45
N GLY A 69 4.83 2.53 -9.25
CA GLY A 69 4.70 2.87 -10.67
C GLY A 69 4.12 1.71 -11.48
N LYS A 70 4.36 0.46 -11.08
CA LYS A 70 3.75 -0.73 -11.71
C LYS A 70 2.23 -0.71 -11.61
N PHE A 71 1.67 -0.40 -10.45
CA PHE A 71 0.22 -0.27 -10.28
C PHE A 71 -0.33 0.95 -11.03
N ARG A 72 0.33 2.10 -10.88
CA ARG A 72 -0.09 3.35 -11.54
C ARG A 72 -0.18 3.22 -13.07
N ARG A 73 0.84 2.62 -13.70
CA ARG A 73 0.86 2.41 -15.16
C ARG A 73 -0.33 1.58 -15.63
N LYS A 74 -0.68 0.51 -14.91
CA LYS A 74 -1.82 -0.34 -15.31
C LYS A 74 -3.15 0.41 -15.20
N ILE A 75 -3.35 1.21 -14.16
CA ILE A 75 -4.55 2.05 -14.03
C ILE A 75 -4.63 3.07 -15.16
N SER A 76 -3.52 3.71 -15.54
CA SER A 76 -3.50 4.63 -16.69
C SER A 76 -3.94 3.95 -17.99
N GLN A 77 -3.41 2.76 -18.28
CA GLN A 77 -3.79 1.98 -19.47
C GLN A 77 -5.29 1.66 -19.48
N ILE A 78 -5.85 1.19 -18.36
CA ILE A 78 -7.29 0.91 -18.27
C ILE A 78 -8.13 2.16 -18.51
N ARG A 79 -7.69 3.32 -18.01
CA ARG A 79 -8.39 4.61 -18.21
C ARG A 79 -8.34 5.08 -19.66
N GLU A 80 -7.23 4.84 -20.35
CA GLU A 80 -7.06 5.16 -21.76
C GLU A 80 -7.97 4.26 -22.62
N SER A 81 -7.98 2.95 -22.38
CA SER A 81 -8.85 2.00 -23.10
C SER A 81 -10.35 2.24 -22.91
N LYS A 82 -10.77 3.00 -21.89
CA LYS A 82 -12.18 3.37 -21.67
C LYS A 82 -12.59 4.65 -22.41
N LYS A 83 -11.65 5.39 -22.99
CA LYS A 83 -11.91 6.66 -23.70
C LYS A 83 -12.04 6.50 -25.22
N ASP A 84 -11.58 5.37 -25.75
CA ASP A 84 -11.71 4.96 -27.14
C ASP A 84 -12.97 4.10 -27.34
#